data_AF-A0A812LWT3-F1
#
_entry.id   AF-A0A812LWT3-F1
#
_cell.length_a   1.000
_cell.length_b   1.000
_cell.length_c   1.000
_cell.angle_alpha   90.00
_cell.angle_beta   90.00
_cell.angle_gamma   90.00
#
_symmetry.space_group_name_H-M   'P 1'
#
loop_
_entity.id
_entity.type
_entity.pdbx_description
1 polymer ?
#
loop_
_entity_poly.entity_id
_entity_poly.type
_entity_poly.pdbx_seq_one_letter_code
_entity_poly.pdbx_strand_id
1 'polypeptide(L)'
;MNETATSSFIPEGDITRDYICDTLRNWAEAAPHWQHILEIEIDTKTNICNDVYFIDDAKIPAITLPKEDEAAKTEETSEGKQLTVEMLSGQVVQIKVPAPYTVAQVKQCLEPRLGIPAFLQGIIAGAEELPDEAVVTGDAVAFLQREPPMIEAEDFLRSMVDMSWDPADIFRRWHKFDTYNEFPRLQSELLEWALTHRNMQNVPLSTDQVLGVLDVWLDLNDKAGAHPEGFKEYVEKITAFMRHCCYSPSLLVVYNEPYGHDDDLEHVFFFVGRLRSEPQTFVVQSFLFNCWI
;
A
#
# COMPACT_ATOMS: atom_id res chain seq x y z
N MET A 1 -0.44 13.13 -22.01
CA MET A 1 -0.48 11.89 -22.80
C MET A 1 -1.60 11.03 -22.24
N ASN A 2 -2.55 10.69 -23.12
CA ASN A 2 -3.76 9.86 -23.04
C ASN A 2 -4.26 9.29 -21.69
N GLU A 3 -5.32 9.91 -21.14
CA GLU A 3 -6.28 9.27 -20.21
C GLU A 3 -7.09 8.12 -20.87
N THR A 4 -7.04 8.01 -22.20
CA THR A 4 -7.80 7.02 -22.98
C THR A 4 -7.17 5.62 -23.02
N ALA A 5 -5.88 5.47 -22.70
CA ALA A 5 -5.22 4.15 -22.71
C ALA A 5 -5.45 3.38 -21.39
N THR A 6 -5.44 4.09 -20.26
CA THR A 6 -5.67 3.56 -18.91
C THR A 6 -7.07 2.97 -18.72
N SER A 7 -8.08 3.50 -19.42
CA SER A 7 -9.46 3.01 -19.38
C SER A 7 -9.64 1.58 -19.94
N SER A 8 -8.69 1.06 -20.74
CA SER A 8 -8.84 -0.26 -21.39
C SER A 8 -8.37 -1.44 -20.53
N PHE A 9 -7.64 -1.18 -19.44
CA PHE A 9 -7.02 -2.21 -18.59
C PHE A 9 -7.72 -2.40 -17.25
N ILE A 10 -8.69 -1.54 -16.96
CA ILE A 10 -9.42 -1.52 -15.71
C ILE A 10 -10.79 -2.15 -15.97
N PRO A 11 -11.15 -3.26 -15.31
CA PRO A 11 -12.44 -3.91 -15.52
C PRO A 11 -13.60 -3.01 -15.07
N GLU A 12 -14.69 -3.03 -15.84
CA GLU A 12 -15.97 -2.44 -15.44
C GLU A 12 -16.68 -3.43 -14.49
N GLY A 13 -16.40 -3.35 -13.19
CA GLY A 13 -17.03 -4.21 -12.17
C GLY A 13 -16.46 -4.05 -10.76
N ASP A 14 -17.07 -4.74 -9.80
CA ASP A 14 -16.56 -4.78 -8.42
C ASP A 14 -15.21 -5.50 -8.36
N ILE A 15 -14.19 -4.80 -7.86
CA ILE A 15 -12.83 -5.34 -7.71
C ILE A 15 -12.74 -6.04 -6.35
N THR A 16 -12.79 -7.37 -6.37
CA THR A 16 -12.66 -8.21 -5.16
C THR A 16 -11.19 -8.55 -4.86
N ARG A 17 -10.90 -8.99 -3.64
CA ARG A 17 -9.56 -9.50 -3.27
C ARG A 17 -9.09 -10.64 -4.18
N ASP A 18 -9.98 -11.60 -4.47
CA ASP A 18 -9.70 -12.72 -5.36
C ASP A 18 -9.32 -12.22 -6.76
N TYR A 19 -10.08 -11.28 -7.30
CA TYR A 19 -9.78 -10.70 -8.60
C TYR A 19 -8.42 -9.99 -8.63
N ILE A 20 -8.09 -9.21 -7.58
CA ILE A 20 -6.78 -8.56 -7.46
C ILE A 20 -5.67 -9.61 -7.41
N CYS A 21 -5.83 -10.62 -6.56
CA CYS A 21 -4.85 -11.69 -6.38
C CYS A 21 -4.58 -12.45 -7.69
N ASP A 22 -5.65 -12.92 -8.34
CA ASP A 22 -5.58 -13.65 -9.60
C ASP A 22 -4.98 -12.78 -10.70
N THR A 23 -5.37 -11.50 -10.79
CA THR A 23 -4.84 -10.58 -11.80
C THR A 23 -3.34 -10.40 -11.62
N LEU A 24 -2.89 -10.05 -10.41
CA LEU A 24 -1.47 -9.80 -10.13
C LEU A 24 -0.61 -11.06 -10.31
N ARG A 25 -1.10 -12.24 -9.89
CA ARG A 25 -0.40 -13.52 -10.08
C ARG A 25 -0.33 -13.94 -11.54
N ASN A 26 -1.46 -13.94 -12.25
CA ASN A 26 -1.50 -14.33 -13.67
C ASN A 26 -0.60 -13.43 -14.52
N TRP A 27 -0.53 -12.14 -14.18
CA TRP A 27 0.36 -11.18 -14.82
C TRP A 27 1.83 -11.48 -14.50
N ALA A 28 2.17 -11.75 -13.24
CA ALA A 28 3.54 -12.13 -12.87
C ALA A 28 4.00 -13.45 -13.51
N GLU A 29 3.10 -14.43 -13.65
CA GLU A 29 3.39 -15.75 -14.23
C GLU A 29 3.36 -15.78 -15.78
N ALA A 30 2.90 -14.70 -16.42
CA ALA A 30 2.83 -14.62 -17.88
C ALA A 30 4.25 -14.61 -18.50
N ALA A 31 4.65 -15.79 -18.97
CA ALA A 31 6.02 -16.14 -19.35
C ALA A 31 6.74 -15.26 -20.39
N PRO A 32 6.13 -14.54 -21.36
CA PRO A 32 6.96 -13.71 -22.25
C PRO A 32 7.49 -12.44 -21.56
N HIS A 33 6.93 -12.02 -20.42
CA HIS A 33 7.26 -10.72 -19.82
C HIS A 33 8.58 -10.75 -19.05
N TRP A 34 8.82 -11.78 -18.23
CA TRP A 34 10.00 -11.85 -17.36
C TRP A 34 11.22 -12.56 -17.97
N GLN A 35 11.09 -13.06 -19.20
CA GLN A 35 12.11 -13.89 -19.83
C GLN A 35 13.47 -13.20 -19.95
N HIS A 36 13.52 -11.89 -20.24
CA HIS A 36 14.78 -11.14 -20.36
C HIS A 36 15.54 -11.00 -19.02
N ILE A 37 14.85 -11.16 -17.89
CA ILE A 37 15.46 -11.19 -16.55
C ILE A 37 15.81 -12.63 -16.17
N LEU A 38 14.93 -13.60 -16.42
CA LEU A 38 15.18 -15.03 -16.12
C LEU A 38 16.37 -15.62 -16.91
N GLU A 39 16.68 -15.06 -18.08
CA GLU A 39 17.83 -15.43 -18.90
C GLU A 39 19.14 -14.74 -18.47
N ILE A 40 19.11 -13.89 -17.45
CA ILE A 40 20.33 -13.38 -16.84
C ILE A 40 21.02 -14.53 -16.10
N GLU A 41 22.24 -14.80 -16.52
CA GLU A 41 23.13 -15.80 -15.95
C GLU A 41 24.41 -15.08 -15.56
N ILE A 42 24.63 -14.92 -14.25
CA ILE A 42 25.92 -14.48 -13.71
C ILE A 42 26.80 -15.74 -13.66
N ASP A 43 26.53 -16.60 -12.67
CA ASP A 43 27.05 -17.98 -12.62
C ASP A 43 25.91 -19.02 -12.66
N THR A 44 24.71 -18.62 -12.25
CA THR A 44 23.48 -19.41 -12.39
C THR A 44 22.33 -18.56 -12.91
N LYS A 45 21.28 -19.21 -13.39
CA LYS A 45 20.08 -18.52 -13.86
C LYS A 45 19.37 -17.80 -12.72
N THR A 46 18.90 -16.59 -13.01
CA THR A 46 18.05 -15.83 -12.09
C THR A 46 16.74 -16.58 -11.82
N ASN A 47 16.41 -16.75 -10.54
CA ASN A 47 15.10 -17.16 -10.06
C ASN A 47 14.32 -15.93 -9.61
N ILE A 48 13.02 -15.91 -9.89
CA ILE A 48 12.11 -14.85 -9.47
C ILE A 48 11.00 -15.49 -8.66
N CYS A 49 10.87 -15.10 -7.39
CA CYS A 49 9.70 -15.38 -6.58
C CYS A 49 8.76 -14.17 -6.60
N ASN A 50 7.48 -14.44 -6.88
CA ASN A 50 6.41 -13.45 -6.83
C ASN A 50 5.25 -13.95 -6.00
N ASP A 51 4.81 -13.13 -5.04
CA ASP A 51 3.67 -13.46 -4.20
C ASP A 51 2.80 -12.24 -3.98
N VAL A 52 1.53 -12.49 -3.70
CA VAL A 52 0.54 -11.47 -3.43
C VAL A 52 -0.07 -11.75 -2.06
N TYR A 53 -0.09 -10.72 -1.21
CA TYR A 53 -0.56 -10.77 0.17
C TYR A 53 -1.55 -9.66 0.44
N PHE A 54 -2.49 -9.96 1.34
CA PHE A 54 -3.34 -8.98 1.98
C PHE A 54 -2.99 -8.93 3.46
N ILE A 55 -2.62 -7.74 3.93
CA ILE A 55 -2.32 -7.49 5.34
C ILE A 55 -3.50 -6.75 5.92
N ASP A 56 -4.34 -7.49 6.63
CA ASP A 56 -5.46 -6.93 7.39
C ASP A 56 -4.96 -6.16 8.62
N ASP A 57 -5.75 -5.19 9.07
CA ASP A 57 -5.44 -4.33 10.22
C ASP A 57 -4.03 -3.71 10.15
N ALA A 58 -3.63 -3.29 8.95
CA ALA A 58 -2.32 -2.70 8.70
C ALA A 58 -2.10 -1.47 9.59
N LYS A 59 -0.85 -1.25 10.02
CA LYS A 59 -0.44 -0.03 10.70
C LYS A 59 -0.52 1.12 9.71
N ILE A 60 -1.65 1.80 9.72
CA ILE A 60 -1.90 2.97 8.88
C ILE A 60 -2.02 4.16 9.83
N PRO A 61 -1.39 5.32 9.53
CA PRO A 61 -1.57 6.54 10.32
C PRO A 61 -3.06 6.76 10.57
N ALA A 62 -3.41 6.92 11.85
CA ALA A 62 -4.74 6.62 12.38
C ALA A 62 -5.90 7.05 11.46
N ILE A 63 -6.61 6.06 10.93
CA ILE A 63 -8.06 6.16 10.82
C ILE A 63 -8.53 5.97 12.26
N THR A 64 -8.66 7.06 13.01
CA THR A 64 -9.10 7.02 14.40
C THR A 64 -10.57 6.63 14.41
N LEU A 65 -10.87 5.34 14.32
CA LEU A 65 -12.11 4.82 14.86
C LEU A 65 -12.02 5.05 16.37
N PRO A 66 -13.05 5.64 17.00
CA PRO A 66 -13.18 5.51 18.44
C PRO A 66 -13.16 4.02 18.74
N LYS A 67 -12.23 3.57 19.58
CA LYS A 67 -12.28 2.22 20.15
C LYS A 67 -13.69 2.03 20.72
N GLU A 68 -14.36 0.97 20.33
CA GLU A 68 -15.53 0.45 21.03
C GLU A 68 -15.05 -0.12 22.38
N ASP A 69 -14.61 0.73 23.29
CA ASP A 69 -14.38 0.36 24.69
C ASP A 69 -15.05 1.43 25.56
N GLU A 70 -16.05 0.95 26.31
CA GLU A 70 -16.94 1.69 27.21
C GLU A 70 -17.97 2.60 26.52
N ALA A 71 -18.88 1.97 25.77
CA ALA A 71 -20.26 2.41 25.73
C ALA A 71 -20.85 2.35 27.14
N ALA A 72 -20.56 3.39 27.94
CA ALA A 72 -21.35 3.73 29.09
C ALA A 72 -22.80 3.84 28.62
N LYS A 73 -23.64 2.92 29.13
CA LYS A 73 -25.10 3.01 29.05
C LYS A 73 -25.53 4.43 29.41
N THR A 74 -25.78 5.24 28.39
CA THR A 74 -26.41 6.53 28.54
C THR A 74 -27.55 6.55 27.56
N GLU A 75 -28.72 6.81 28.12
CA GLU A 75 -30.04 6.65 27.55
C GLU A 75 -30.19 7.39 26.20
N GLU A 76 -30.96 6.79 25.30
CA GLU A 76 -31.41 7.39 24.05
C GLU A 76 -32.05 8.76 24.33
N THR A 77 -31.35 9.83 23.98
CA THR A 77 -31.96 11.10 23.60
C THR A 77 -31.61 11.35 22.13
N SER A 78 -32.64 11.23 21.29
CA SER A 78 -32.56 11.08 19.83
C SER A 78 -32.40 12.39 19.05
N GLU A 79 -31.61 13.34 19.55
CA GLU A 79 -31.37 14.60 18.84
C GLU A 79 -29.88 14.77 18.49
N GLY A 80 -29.41 13.97 17.51
CA GLY A 80 -28.17 14.29 16.80
C GLY A 80 -28.24 15.67 16.14
N LYS A 81 -27.13 16.41 16.15
CA LYS A 81 -27.02 17.77 15.63
C LYS A 81 -27.00 17.73 14.10
N GLN A 82 -27.81 18.57 13.47
CA GLN A 82 -27.75 18.80 12.03
C GLN A 82 -26.53 19.69 11.74
N LEU A 83 -25.61 19.21 10.90
CA LEU A 83 -24.41 19.94 10.50
C LEU A 83 -24.43 20.13 8.97
N THR A 84 -24.09 21.34 8.54
CA THR A 84 -23.88 21.68 7.14
C THR A 84 -22.39 21.57 6.81
N VAL A 85 -22.05 20.79 5.79
CA VAL A 85 -20.67 20.60 5.35
C VAL A 85 -20.54 21.18 3.94
N GLU A 86 -19.72 22.22 3.80
CA GLU A 86 -19.47 22.90 2.54
C GLU A 86 -18.13 22.44 1.93
N MET A 87 -18.17 21.93 0.72
CA MET A 87 -16.96 21.58 -0.03
C MET A 87 -16.35 22.82 -0.67
N LEU A 88 -15.04 22.77 -0.94
CA LEU A 88 -14.36 23.81 -1.74
C LEU A 88 -14.94 23.97 -3.16
N SER A 89 -15.64 22.94 -3.68
CA SER A 89 -16.37 23.00 -4.95
C SER A 89 -17.67 23.83 -4.88
N GLY A 90 -18.09 24.27 -3.68
CA GLY A 90 -19.38 24.90 -3.43
C GLY A 90 -20.53 23.92 -3.24
N GLN A 91 -20.29 22.61 -3.33
CA GLN A 91 -21.29 21.60 -2.98
C GLN A 91 -21.54 21.59 -1.48
N VAL A 92 -22.81 21.53 -1.09
CA VAL A 92 -23.23 21.50 0.32
C VAL A 92 -23.87 20.16 0.64
N VAL A 93 -23.41 19.51 1.70
CA VAL A 93 -23.95 18.24 2.21
C VAL A 93 -24.43 18.44 3.64
N GLN A 94 -25.64 17.97 3.93
CA GLN A 94 -26.20 18.02 5.27
C GLN A 94 -26.13 16.63 5.92
N ILE A 95 -25.54 16.57 7.12
CA ILE A 95 -25.39 15.33 7.90
C ILE A 95 -25.97 15.51 9.30
N LYS A 96 -26.42 14.41 9.90
CA LYS A 96 -26.81 14.37 11.31
C LYS A 96 -25.71 13.66 12.09
N VAL A 97 -25.04 14.38 12.98
CA VAL A 97 -23.90 13.87 13.75
C VAL A 97 -24.40 13.49 15.14
N PRO A 98 -24.08 12.29 15.66
CA PRO A 98 -24.40 11.93 17.04
C PRO A 98 -23.50 12.69 18.03
N ALA A 99 -23.95 12.83 19.28
CA ALA A 99 -23.06 13.30 20.35
C ALA A 99 -21.87 12.32 20.52
N PRO A 100 -20.67 12.77 20.92
CA PRO A 100 -20.28 14.12 21.35
C PRO A 100 -20.02 15.18 20.25
N TYR A 101 -20.36 14.92 18.98
CA TYR A 101 -20.14 15.85 17.85
C TYR A 101 -18.65 16.12 17.57
N THR A 102 -17.81 15.09 17.71
CA THR A 102 -16.39 15.22 17.39
C THR A 102 -16.14 15.22 15.89
N VAL A 103 -15.01 15.77 15.46
CA VAL A 103 -14.56 15.74 14.06
C VAL A 103 -14.46 14.30 13.56
N ALA A 104 -13.99 13.35 14.37
CA ALA A 104 -13.99 11.93 14.01
C ALA A 104 -15.39 11.42 13.63
N GLN A 105 -16.43 11.78 14.39
CA GLN A 105 -17.81 11.40 14.09
C GLN A 105 -18.35 12.09 12.83
N VAL A 106 -17.98 13.35 12.60
CA VAL A 106 -18.32 14.07 11.36
C VAL A 106 -17.74 13.34 10.15
N LYS A 107 -16.46 12.99 10.19
CA LYS A 107 -15.77 12.27 9.11
C LYS A 107 -16.42 10.92 8.82
N GLN A 108 -16.76 10.18 9.88
CA GLN A 108 -17.46 8.89 9.78
C GLN A 108 -18.86 9.03 9.14
N CYS A 109 -19.61 10.09 9.48
CA CYS A 109 -20.91 10.36 8.86
C CYS A 109 -20.81 10.83 7.39
N LEU A 110 -19.71 11.49 7.02
CA LEU A 110 -19.45 11.94 5.65
C LEU A 110 -18.94 10.82 4.75
N GLU A 111 -18.20 9.85 5.28
CA GLU A 111 -17.60 8.76 4.51
C GLU A 111 -18.59 8.04 3.58
N PRO A 112 -19.74 7.50 4.03
CA PRO A 112 -20.70 6.86 3.14
C PRO A 112 -21.45 7.85 2.22
N ARG A 113 -21.41 9.15 2.53
CA ARG A 113 -22.05 10.20 1.71
C ARG A 113 -21.16 10.65 0.55
N LEU A 114 -19.85 10.68 0.77
CA LEU A 114 -18.86 11.18 -0.18
C LEU A 114 -18.10 10.07 -0.89
N GLY A 115 -18.10 8.85 -0.33
CA GLY A 115 -17.21 7.78 -0.78
C GLY A 115 -15.74 8.06 -0.50
N ILE A 116 -15.44 9.01 0.39
CA ILE A 116 -14.09 9.42 0.76
C ILE A 116 -13.79 8.87 2.16
N PRO A 117 -12.78 8.00 2.33
CA PRO A 117 -12.40 7.49 3.66
C PRO A 117 -12.05 8.58 4.66
N ALA A 118 -12.41 8.40 5.94
CA ALA A 118 -12.24 9.40 7.00
C ALA A 118 -10.82 10.03 7.09
N PHE A 119 -9.75 9.25 6.88
CA PHE A 119 -8.37 9.77 6.93
C PHE A 119 -8.01 10.75 5.80
N LEU A 120 -8.75 10.68 4.68
CA LEU A 120 -8.64 11.63 3.56
C LEU A 120 -9.53 12.85 3.75
N GLN A 121 -10.24 12.93 4.87
CA GLN A 121 -11.12 14.05 5.17
C GLN A 121 -10.42 15.00 6.15
N GLY A 122 -10.38 16.27 5.81
CA GLY A 122 -10.06 17.39 6.68
C GLY A 122 -11.33 18.20 6.94
N ILE A 123 -11.54 18.61 8.18
CA ILE A 123 -12.66 19.47 8.57
C ILE A 123 -12.09 20.82 8.98
N ILE A 124 -12.54 21.88 8.33
CA ILE A 124 -12.08 23.25 8.56
C ILE A 124 -13.22 24.04 9.20
N ALA A 125 -12.90 24.73 10.29
CA ALA A 125 -13.81 25.71 10.90
C ALA A 125 -13.14 27.08 10.92
N GLY A 126 -13.75 28.05 10.23
CA GLY A 126 -13.13 29.35 10.02
C GLY A 126 -11.88 29.23 9.14
N ALA A 127 -10.71 29.46 9.72
CA ALA A 127 -9.41 29.42 9.03
C ALA A 127 -8.49 28.27 9.48
N GLU A 128 -8.95 27.41 10.38
CA GLU A 128 -8.15 26.34 10.97
C GLU A 128 -8.74 24.97 10.67
N GLU A 129 -7.87 24.02 10.37
CA GLU A 129 -8.22 22.61 10.31
C GLU A 129 -8.31 22.03 11.72
N LEU A 130 -9.40 21.34 12.01
CA LEU A 130 -9.68 20.78 13.33
C LEU A 130 -9.14 19.35 13.46
N PRO A 131 -8.52 18.99 14.61
CA PRO A 131 -8.11 17.61 14.90
C PRO A 131 -9.33 16.72 15.19
N ASP A 132 -9.15 15.40 15.12
CA ASP A 132 -10.22 14.40 15.23
C ASP A 132 -10.99 14.46 16.56
N GLU A 133 -10.30 14.83 17.64
CA GLU A 133 -10.85 14.94 19.00
C GLU A 133 -11.62 16.25 19.24
N ALA A 134 -11.50 17.23 18.34
CA ALA A 134 -12.18 18.51 18.50
C ALA A 134 -13.69 18.35 18.36
N VAL A 135 -14.44 19.05 19.22
CA VAL A 135 -15.91 19.12 19.15
C VAL A 135 -16.32 20.23 18.19
N VAL A 136 -17.23 19.91 17.27
CA VAL A 136 -17.77 20.86 16.30
C VAL A 136 -18.86 21.73 16.94
N THR A 137 -18.50 22.97 17.26
CA THR A 137 -19.37 23.91 17.97
C THR A 137 -20.36 24.64 17.04
N GLY A 138 -19.99 24.91 15.78
CA GLY A 138 -20.85 25.61 14.80
C GLY A 138 -21.83 24.70 14.05
N ASP A 139 -22.73 25.29 13.26
CA ASP A 139 -23.72 24.57 12.44
C ASP A 139 -23.24 24.36 10.99
N ALA A 140 -22.09 24.94 10.64
CA ALA A 140 -21.44 24.79 9.35
C ALA A 140 -19.93 24.60 9.52
N VAL A 141 -19.36 23.71 8.72
CA VAL A 141 -17.91 23.49 8.58
C VAL A 141 -17.56 23.32 7.10
N ALA A 142 -16.31 23.62 6.75
CA ALA A 142 -15.79 23.36 5.42
C ALA A 142 -15.09 21.99 5.35
N PHE A 143 -15.14 21.36 4.18
CA PHE A 143 -14.51 20.09 3.89
C PHE A 143 -13.27 20.26 3.02
N LEU A 144 -12.19 19.60 3.42
CA LEU A 144 -10.94 19.49 2.68
C LEU A 144 -10.70 18.02 2.33
N GLN A 145 -10.57 17.70 1.05
CA GLN A 145 -10.07 16.38 0.65
C GLN A 145 -8.54 16.40 0.70
N ARG A 146 -7.96 15.48 1.47
CA ARG A 146 -6.52 15.30 1.58
C ARG A 146 -6.02 14.31 0.52
N GLU A 147 -4.79 14.50 0.10
CA GLU A 147 -4.06 13.47 -0.63
C GLU A 147 -3.74 12.31 0.32
N PRO A 148 -3.87 11.06 -0.13
CA PRO A 148 -3.43 9.90 0.64
C PRO A 148 -1.93 10.00 1.01
N PRO A 149 -1.55 9.91 2.31
CA PRO A 149 -0.13 9.97 2.70
C PRO A 149 0.66 8.80 2.11
N MET A 150 1.98 8.89 1.92
CA MET A 150 2.72 7.68 1.53
C MET A 150 2.63 6.61 2.62
N ILE A 151 2.84 5.35 2.23
CA ILE A 151 2.96 4.24 3.16
C ILE A 151 4.39 4.26 3.69
N GLU A 152 4.59 4.51 4.98
CA GLU A 152 5.92 4.55 5.57
C GLU A 152 6.52 3.14 5.68
N ALA A 153 7.83 3.02 5.41
CA ALA A 153 8.54 1.75 5.42
C ALA A 153 8.45 1.03 6.78
N GLU A 154 8.57 1.78 7.88
CA GLU A 154 8.47 1.22 9.23
C GLU A 154 7.06 0.67 9.51
N ASP A 155 6.02 1.42 9.15
CA ASP A 155 4.62 1.01 9.30
C ASP A 155 4.32 -0.24 8.46
N PHE A 156 4.80 -0.28 7.22
CA PHE A 156 4.73 -1.47 6.37
C PHE A 156 5.39 -2.69 7.01
N LEU A 157 6.63 -2.56 7.49
CA LEU A 157 7.35 -3.67 8.13
C LEU A 157 6.65 -4.17 9.39
N ARG A 158 6.15 -3.26 10.23
CA ARG A 158 5.34 -3.62 11.41
C ARG A 158 4.08 -4.38 11.02
N SER A 159 3.40 -3.93 9.96
CA SER A 159 2.20 -4.58 9.43
C SER A 159 2.51 -6.00 8.92
N MET A 160 3.60 -6.17 8.18
CA MET A 160 4.05 -7.48 7.70
C MET A 160 4.34 -8.46 8.84
N VAL A 161 4.93 -7.99 9.94
CA VAL A 161 5.24 -8.83 11.12
C VAL A 161 3.99 -9.19 11.94
N ASP A 162 2.99 -8.30 11.97
CA ASP A 162 1.72 -8.53 12.67
C ASP A 162 0.75 -9.43 11.88
N MET A 163 1.03 -9.68 10.60
CA MET A 163 0.21 -10.51 9.72
C MET A 163 -0.01 -11.92 10.30
N SER A 164 -1.28 -12.35 10.38
CA SER A 164 -1.76 -13.48 11.20
C SER A 164 -1.52 -14.88 10.63
N TRP A 165 -0.78 -15.00 9.52
CA TRP A 165 -0.41 -16.28 8.87
C TRP A 165 1.09 -16.25 8.61
N ASP A 166 1.75 -17.41 8.76
CA ASP A 166 3.22 -17.60 8.89
C ASP A 166 4.03 -16.46 8.23
N PRO A 167 4.28 -15.33 8.94
CA PRO A 167 5.01 -14.20 8.36
C PRO A 167 6.42 -14.62 7.96
N ALA A 168 6.88 -15.77 8.46
CA ALA A 168 8.10 -16.41 8.05
C ALA A 168 8.10 -16.84 6.57
N ASP A 169 6.99 -17.01 5.84
CA ASP A 169 7.11 -17.44 4.44
C ASP A 169 7.71 -16.37 3.53
N ILE A 170 7.30 -15.11 3.69
CA ILE A 170 7.92 -14.00 2.94
C ILE A 170 9.27 -13.62 3.55
N PHE A 171 9.33 -13.50 4.88
CA PHE A 171 10.56 -13.08 5.54
C PHE A 171 11.64 -14.14 5.48
N ARG A 172 11.35 -15.46 5.50
CA ARG A 172 12.36 -16.52 5.29
C ARG A 172 12.93 -16.45 3.88
N ARG A 173 12.08 -16.21 2.87
CA ARG A 173 12.54 -16.08 1.48
C ARG A 173 13.41 -14.84 1.28
N TRP A 174 13.08 -13.76 1.98
CA TRP A 174 13.87 -12.53 2.04
C TRP A 174 14.93 -12.54 3.18
N HIS A 175 15.14 -13.59 3.96
CA HIS A 175 16.04 -13.51 5.13
C HIS A 175 17.51 -13.58 4.69
N LYS A 176 17.97 -12.53 4.01
CA LYS A 176 19.28 -12.44 3.35
C LYS A 176 19.54 -13.54 2.34
N PHE A 177 18.48 -14.16 1.82
CA PHE A 177 18.51 -15.44 1.12
C PHE A 177 19.33 -16.53 1.85
N ASP A 178 19.60 -16.35 3.14
CA ASP A 178 20.64 -17.09 3.84
C ASP A 178 20.02 -18.32 4.50
N THR A 179 20.20 -19.46 3.85
CA THR A 179 19.78 -20.77 4.38
C THR A 179 20.62 -21.25 5.56
N TYR A 180 21.72 -20.57 5.89
CA TYR A 180 22.69 -20.93 6.92
C TYR A 180 22.52 -20.13 8.23
N ASN A 181 21.95 -18.92 8.17
CA ASN A 181 21.63 -18.14 9.36
C ASN A 181 20.33 -18.61 10.02
N GLU A 182 20.31 -18.64 11.36
CA GLU A 182 19.08 -18.97 12.09
C GLU A 182 18.02 -17.89 11.87
N PHE A 183 16.89 -18.31 11.29
CA PHE A 183 15.73 -17.44 11.13
C PHE A 183 15.11 -17.09 12.51
N PRO A 184 14.70 -15.84 12.74
CA PRO A 184 14.05 -15.43 13.99
C PRO A 184 12.89 -16.34 14.37
N ARG A 185 12.84 -16.77 15.64
CA ARG A 185 11.81 -17.73 16.12
C ARG A 185 10.70 -17.04 16.90
N LEU A 186 10.98 -15.85 17.44
CA LEU A 186 10.00 -15.03 18.15
C LEU A 186 9.57 -13.84 17.30
N GLN A 187 8.30 -13.45 17.40
CA GLN A 187 7.77 -12.28 16.69
C GLN A 187 8.54 -10.98 17.01
N SER A 188 9.01 -10.82 18.25
CA SER A 188 9.83 -9.67 18.66
C SER A 188 11.21 -9.64 17.99
N GLU A 189 11.84 -10.81 17.83
CA GLU A 189 13.12 -10.94 17.12
C GLU A 189 12.94 -10.67 15.63
N LEU A 190 11.84 -11.17 15.05
CA LEU A 190 11.48 -10.91 13.67
C LEU A 190 11.21 -9.42 13.44
N LEU A 191 10.52 -8.75 14.36
CA LEU A 191 10.30 -7.32 14.30
C LEU A 191 11.62 -6.54 14.37
N GLU A 192 12.50 -6.89 15.30
CA GLU A 192 13.81 -6.24 15.44
C GLU A 192 14.63 -6.38 14.14
N TRP A 193 14.66 -7.59 13.56
CA TRP A 193 15.31 -7.85 12.29
C TRP A 193 14.66 -7.08 11.13
N ALA A 194 13.33 -7.09 11.01
CA ALA A 194 12.61 -6.41 9.94
C ALA A 194 12.91 -4.90 9.96
N LEU A 195 12.91 -4.30 11.15
CA LEU A 195 13.21 -2.88 11.35
C LEU A 195 14.67 -2.48 11.05
N THR A 196 15.58 -3.43 10.85
CA THR A 196 16.92 -3.11 10.30
C THR A 196 16.84 -2.62 8.85
N HIS A 197 15.77 -2.94 8.13
CA HIS A 197 15.51 -2.55 6.74
C HIS A 197 14.58 -1.33 6.61
N ARG A 198 14.28 -0.62 7.71
CA ARG A 198 13.38 0.55 7.71
C ARG A 198 13.83 1.71 6.82
N ASN A 199 15.11 1.73 6.43
CA ASN A 199 15.68 2.74 5.53
C ASN A 199 15.58 2.34 4.04
N MET A 200 14.74 1.36 3.71
CA MET A 200 14.43 0.99 2.33
C MET A 200 14.03 2.23 1.52
N GLN A 201 14.34 2.21 0.23
CA GLN A 201 13.85 3.24 -0.68
C GLN A 201 12.32 3.15 -0.71
N ASN A 202 11.66 4.30 -0.60
CA ASN A 202 10.21 4.40 -0.63
C ASN A 202 9.81 5.52 -1.59
N VAL A 203 9.28 5.13 -2.74
CA VAL A 203 8.88 6.07 -3.80
C VAL A 203 7.48 5.74 -4.31
N PRO A 204 6.75 6.72 -4.86
CA PRO A 204 5.48 6.46 -5.52
C PRO A 204 5.64 5.42 -6.64
N LEU A 205 4.73 4.44 -6.70
CA LEU A 205 4.76 3.41 -7.73
C LEU A 205 4.54 4.03 -9.11
N SER A 206 5.48 3.84 -10.02
CA SER A 206 5.40 4.26 -11.41
C SER A 206 6.24 3.39 -12.32
N THR A 207 5.89 3.37 -13.61
CA THR A 207 6.62 2.60 -14.62
C THR A 207 8.11 2.90 -14.60
N ASP A 208 8.50 4.18 -14.62
CA ASP A 208 9.91 4.57 -14.64
C ASP A 208 10.66 4.11 -13.38
N GLN A 209 10.03 4.19 -12.20
CA GLN A 209 10.66 3.73 -10.96
C GLN A 209 10.82 2.21 -10.94
N VAL A 210 9.81 1.46 -11.42
CA VAL A 210 9.91 -0.01 -11.50
C VAL A 210 11.00 -0.42 -12.47
N LEU A 211 11.04 0.16 -13.68
CA LEU A 211 12.10 -0.13 -14.66
C LEU A 211 13.48 0.23 -14.10
N GLY A 212 13.61 1.37 -13.41
CA GLY A 212 14.88 1.77 -12.78
C GLY A 212 15.37 0.79 -11.72
N VAL A 213 14.47 0.22 -10.91
CA VAL A 213 14.83 -0.84 -9.95
C VAL A 213 15.27 -2.12 -10.65
N LEU A 214 14.61 -2.48 -11.75
CA LEU A 214 15.01 -3.66 -12.53
C LEU A 214 16.33 -3.44 -13.28
N ASP A 215 16.63 -2.21 -13.68
CA ASP A 215 17.89 -1.82 -14.30
C ASP A 215 19.07 -2.04 -13.36
N VAL A 216 18.90 -1.85 -12.05
CA VAL A 216 19.93 -2.17 -11.04
C VAL A 216 20.33 -3.66 -11.10
N TRP A 217 19.37 -4.56 -11.30
CA TRP A 217 19.67 -5.99 -11.49
C TRP A 217 20.27 -6.30 -12.86
N LEU A 218 19.78 -5.66 -13.92
CA LEU A 218 20.27 -5.87 -15.28
C LEU A 218 21.68 -5.32 -15.52
N ASP A 219 22.09 -4.29 -14.78
CA ASP A 219 23.42 -3.68 -14.89
C ASP A 219 24.55 -4.67 -14.54
N LEU A 220 24.26 -5.68 -13.72
CA LEU A 220 25.19 -6.79 -13.41
C LEU A 220 25.67 -7.54 -14.67
N ASN A 221 24.95 -7.41 -15.78
CA ASN A 221 25.24 -8.05 -17.07
C ASN A 221 25.33 -7.04 -18.23
N ASP A 222 25.57 -5.75 -17.94
CA ASP A 222 25.60 -4.66 -18.93
C ASP A 222 24.30 -4.55 -19.76
N LYS A 223 23.15 -4.94 -19.18
CA LYS A 223 21.83 -4.97 -19.85
C LYS A 223 20.87 -3.89 -19.32
N ALA A 224 21.35 -2.91 -18.56
CA ALA A 224 20.51 -1.82 -18.09
C ALA A 224 19.80 -1.11 -19.27
N GLY A 225 18.50 -0.85 -19.10
CA GLY A 225 17.61 -0.28 -20.09
C GLY A 225 17.11 -1.26 -21.16
N ALA A 226 17.59 -2.51 -21.18
CA ALA A 226 17.27 -3.52 -22.19
C ALA A 226 15.92 -4.23 -21.90
N HIS A 227 14.88 -3.45 -21.62
CA HIS A 227 13.53 -3.95 -21.40
C HIS A 227 12.77 -4.10 -22.74
N PRO A 228 12.21 -5.28 -23.06
CA PRO A 228 11.33 -5.47 -24.21
C PRO A 228 10.09 -4.57 -24.14
N GLU A 229 9.57 -4.11 -25.28
CA GLU A 229 8.40 -3.22 -25.32
C GLU A 229 7.17 -3.85 -24.64
N GLY A 230 6.91 -5.14 -24.92
CA GLY A 230 5.83 -5.87 -24.26
C GLY A 230 5.99 -6.01 -22.75
N PHE A 231 7.23 -5.92 -22.22
CA PHE A 231 7.46 -5.87 -20.78
C PHE A 231 7.19 -4.48 -20.20
N LYS A 232 7.56 -3.40 -20.90
CA LYS A 232 7.25 -2.03 -20.48
C LYS A 232 5.73 -1.80 -20.42
N GLU A 233 5.00 -2.25 -21.43
CA GLU A 233 3.53 -2.21 -21.43
C GLU A 233 2.95 -3.01 -20.26
N TYR A 234 3.55 -4.13 -19.91
CA TYR A 234 3.15 -4.95 -18.77
C TYR A 234 3.36 -4.22 -17.43
N VAL A 235 4.52 -3.58 -17.24
CA VAL A 235 4.79 -2.77 -16.04
C VAL A 235 3.83 -1.59 -15.96
N GLU A 236 3.54 -0.92 -17.08
CA GLU A 236 2.52 0.13 -17.14
C GLU A 236 1.14 -0.38 -16.70
N LYS A 237 0.72 -1.56 -17.17
CA LYS A 237 -0.56 -2.19 -16.78
C LYS A 237 -0.62 -2.48 -15.28
N ILE A 238 0.42 -3.07 -14.69
CA ILE A 238 0.45 -3.35 -13.25
C ILE A 238 0.41 -2.06 -12.44
N THR A 239 1.23 -1.07 -12.78
CA THR A 239 1.25 0.19 -12.03
C THR A 239 -0.08 0.95 -12.15
N ALA A 240 -0.72 0.92 -13.32
CA ALA A 240 -2.06 1.47 -13.52
C ALA A 240 -3.13 0.72 -12.70
N PHE A 241 -3.08 -0.62 -12.70
CA PHE A 241 -3.98 -1.46 -11.92
C PHE A 241 -3.85 -1.20 -10.41
N MET A 242 -2.63 -1.15 -9.88
CA MET A 242 -2.36 -0.81 -8.49
C MET A 242 -2.86 0.59 -8.11
N ARG A 243 -2.69 1.60 -8.97
CA ARG A 243 -3.25 2.95 -8.75
C ARG A 243 -4.77 2.98 -8.76
N HIS A 244 -5.38 2.10 -9.56
CA HIS A 244 -6.82 2.00 -9.61
C HIS A 244 -7.37 1.34 -8.34
N CYS A 245 -6.82 0.22 -7.88
CA CYS A 245 -7.32 -0.48 -6.69
C CYS A 245 -6.85 0.10 -5.36
N CYS A 246 -5.78 0.91 -5.35
CA CYS A 246 -5.17 1.39 -4.11
C CYS A 246 -5.08 2.92 -3.97
N TYR A 247 -5.10 3.37 -2.72
CA TYR A 247 -4.52 4.63 -2.28
C TYR A 247 -3.02 4.49 -2.05
N SER A 248 -2.25 5.51 -2.42
CA SER A 248 -0.79 5.59 -2.23
C SER A 248 0.00 4.34 -2.66
N PRO A 249 -0.19 3.82 -3.88
CA PRO A 249 0.65 2.73 -4.35
C PRO A 249 2.11 3.16 -4.33
N SER A 250 2.94 2.39 -3.65
CA SER A 250 4.33 2.68 -3.33
C SER A 250 5.21 1.52 -3.79
N LEU A 251 6.42 1.87 -4.23
CA LEU A 251 7.50 0.95 -4.53
C LEU A 251 8.49 1.02 -3.36
N LEU A 252 8.63 -0.09 -2.65
CA LEU A 252 9.57 -0.25 -1.55
C LEU A 252 10.73 -1.12 -2.01
N VAL A 253 11.95 -0.59 -2.03
CA VAL A 253 13.15 -1.33 -2.47
C VAL A 253 14.04 -1.54 -1.26
N VAL A 254 14.25 -2.80 -0.89
CA VAL A 254 14.94 -3.15 0.36
C VAL A 254 16.39 -2.68 0.32
N TYR A 255 17.07 -2.97 -0.78
CA TYR A 255 18.49 -2.69 -0.99
C TYR A 255 18.64 -1.79 -2.22
N ASN A 256 19.46 -0.74 -2.11
CA ASN A 256 19.73 0.16 -3.25
C ASN A 256 20.51 -0.53 -4.38
N GLU A 257 21.29 -1.56 -4.03
CA GLU A 257 22.03 -2.43 -4.92
C GLU A 257 21.69 -3.89 -4.57
N PRO A 258 21.91 -4.88 -5.46
CA PRO A 258 21.71 -6.28 -5.14
C PRO A 258 22.56 -6.67 -3.92
N TYR A 259 21.96 -7.33 -2.95
CA TYR A 259 22.64 -7.77 -1.74
C TYR A 259 23.41 -9.06 -2.03
N GLY A 260 24.72 -9.01 -1.86
CA GLY A 260 25.60 -10.17 -1.99
C GLY A 260 26.04 -10.71 -0.63
N HIS A 261 26.00 -12.02 -0.46
CA HIS A 261 26.55 -12.72 0.70
C HIS A 261 27.14 -14.07 0.28
N ASP A 262 28.44 -14.26 0.48
CA ASP A 262 29.16 -15.44 -0.03
C ASP A 262 28.90 -15.66 -1.54
N ASP A 263 28.35 -16.81 -1.91
CA ASP A 263 28.03 -17.20 -3.29
C ASP A 263 26.57 -16.85 -3.66
N ASP A 264 25.90 -16.00 -2.88
CA ASP A 264 24.49 -15.62 -3.07
C ASP A 264 24.34 -14.15 -3.46
N LEU A 265 23.43 -13.89 -4.40
CA LEU A 265 23.00 -12.56 -4.78
C LEU A 265 21.47 -12.47 -4.76
N GLU A 266 20.93 -11.47 -4.06
CA GLU A 266 19.50 -11.21 -3.99
C GLU A 266 19.12 -9.76 -4.26
N HIS A 267 17.90 -9.53 -4.77
CA HIS A 267 17.32 -8.21 -4.88
C HIS A 267 15.83 -8.26 -4.58
N VAL A 268 15.38 -7.40 -3.67
CA VAL A 268 14.02 -7.47 -3.09
C VAL A 268 13.34 -6.13 -3.16
N PHE A 269 12.13 -6.14 -3.71
CA PHE A 269 11.25 -4.99 -3.72
C PHE A 269 9.78 -5.39 -3.63
N PHE A 270 8.95 -4.44 -3.19
CA PHE A 270 7.52 -4.64 -2.98
C PHE A 270 6.73 -3.56 -3.69
N PHE A 271 5.62 -3.96 -4.32
CA PHE A 271 4.54 -3.04 -4.64
C PHE A 271 3.55 -3.08 -3.49
N VAL A 272 3.30 -1.96 -2.84
CA VAL A 272 2.41 -1.87 -1.68
C VAL A 272 1.36 -0.81 -1.92
N GLY A 273 0.11 -1.09 -1.60
CA GLY A 273 -0.96 -0.10 -1.68
C GLY A 273 -2.02 -0.32 -0.61
N ARG A 274 -2.70 0.76 -0.18
CA ARG A 274 -3.88 0.67 0.68
C ARG A 274 -5.10 0.42 -0.17
N LEU A 275 -5.80 -0.69 0.02
CA LEU A 275 -6.97 -1.00 -0.79
C LEU A 275 -8.04 0.09 -0.68
N ARG A 276 -8.63 0.48 -1.81
CA ARG A 276 -9.73 1.47 -1.81
C ARG A 276 -11.02 0.91 -1.26
N SER A 277 -11.29 -0.38 -1.52
CA SER A 277 -12.46 -1.10 -1.00
C SER A 277 -12.37 -1.33 0.51
N GLU A 278 -11.15 -1.49 1.03
CA GLU A 278 -10.86 -1.85 2.42
C GLU A 278 -9.66 -1.04 2.92
N PRO A 279 -9.86 0.24 3.31
CA PRO A 279 -8.74 1.16 3.57
C PRO A 279 -7.81 0.79 4.73
N GLN A 280 -8.17 -0.22 5.53
CA GLN A 280 -7.36 -0.80 6.61
C GLN A 280 -6.44 -1.94 6.14
N THR A 281 -6.54 -2.33 4.87
CA THR A 281 -5.81 -3.47 4.33
C THR A 281 -4.74 -2.98 3.35
N PHE A 282 -3.51 -3.47 3.54
CA PHE A 282 -2.49 -3.37 2.49
C PHE A 282 -2.63 -4.54 1.53
N VAL A 283 -2.58 -4.28 0.22
CA VAL A 283 -2.20 -5.28 -0.77
C VAL A 283 -0.70 -5.13 -1.04
N VAL A 284 -0.01 -6.26 -1.04
CA VAL A 284 1.45 -6.34 -1.21
C VAL A 284 1.72 -7.34 -2.31
N GLN A 285 2.47 -6.93 -3.33
CA GLN A 285 3.10 -7.86 -4.26
C GLN A 285 4.61 -7.83 -4.04
N SER A 286 5.20 -8.97 -3.70
CA SER A 286 6.64 -9.10 -3.50
C SER A 286 7.34 -9.59 -4.74
N PHE A 287 8.56 -9.09 -4.95
CA PHE A 287 9.47 -9.56 -5.99
C PHE A 287 10.81 -9.82 -5.34
N LEU A 288 11.25 -11.07 -5.37
CA LEU A 288 12.56 -11.52 -4.91
C LEU A 288 13.29 -12.14 -6.09
N PHE A 289 14.40 -11.52 -6.48
CA PHE A 289 15.29 -12.06 -7.50
C PHE A 289 16.48 -12.66 -6.77
N ASN A 290 16.90 -13.86 -7.15
CA ASN A 290 18.12 -14.44 -6.63
C ASN A 290 18.85 -15.28 -7.67
N CYS A 291 20.16 -15.37 -7.50
CA CYS A 291 21.03 -16.30 -8.20
C CYS A 291 22.26 -16.60 -7.33
N TRP A 292 22.88 -17.73 -7.60
CA TRP A 292 24.20 -18.08 -7.08
C TRP A 292 25.28 -17.47 -7.99
N ILE A 293 26.32 -16.88 -7.40
CA ILE A 293 27.49 -16.25 -8.02
C ILE A 293 28.80 -16.97 -7.69
#